data_AF-A0A7S0I4L4-F1
#
_entry.id   AF-A0A7S0I4L4-F1
#
_cell.length_a   1.000
_cell.length_b   1.000
_cell.length_c   1.000
_cell.angle_alpha   90.00
_cell.angle_beta   90.00
_cell.angle_gamma   90.00
#
_symmetry.space_group_name_H-M   'P 1'
#
loop_
_entity.id
_entity.type
_entity.pdbx_description
1 polymer ?
#
loop_
_entity_poly.entity_id
_entity_poly.type
_entity_poly.pdbx_seq_one_letter_code
_entity_poly.pdbx_strand_id
1 'polypeptide(L)'
;ITEAGAIALLVALLSGGPESEAAGSAALALRNLSSDDEAEAAVIEAGAVPPLVALLSGGLESKAAGRAAEALLNLTFGANPTAVLEEVARTQASCSPWSDLQVRLHECASALLKAAEEGTDVAALERAITLATAGQVDAAVIEHAQKRLREINGDAERQERRESFGLGSLELPDEFVCPITMDKMRDPVVASDGHSYERSAILSVLRDGNGLSPLTPEP
;
A
#
# COMPACT_ATOMS: atom_id res chain seq x y z
N ILE A 1 16.60 23.06 23.32
CA ILE A 1 16.60 24.02 22.19
C ILE A 1 15.90 23.33 21.04
N THR A 2 14.57 23.32 21.06
CA THR A 2 13.70 22.94 19.93
C THR A 2 13.06 24.22 19.42
N GLU A 3 13.87 25.26 19.19
CA GLU A 3 13.40 26.46 18.52
C GLU A 3 13.38 26.14 17.03
N ALA A 4 12.21 26.17 16.40
CA ALA A 4 12.02 25.86 14.97
C ALA A 4 13.03 26.58 14.04
N GLY A 5 13.58 27.72 14.47
CA GLY A 5 14.66 28.43 13.77
C GLY A 5 15.99 27.65 13.68
N ALA A 6 16.35 26.86 14.70
CA ALA A 6 17.59 26.09 14.69
C ALA A 6 17.56 24.94 13.67
N ILE A 7 16.44 24.20 13.61
CA ILE A 7 16.27 23.10 12.65
C ILE A 7 16.27 23.65 11.21
N ALA A 8 15.56 24.75 10.96
CA ALA A 8 15.53 25.39 9.63
C ALA A 8 16.94 25.81 9.16
N LEU A 9 17.78 26.33 10.06
CA LEU A 9 19.18 26.66 9.74
C LEU A 9 20.00 25.40 9.44
N LEU A 10 19.83 24.31 10.19
CA LEU A 10 20.48 23.03 9.88
C LEU A 10 20.07 22.52 8.50
N VAL A 11 18.77 22.57 8.16
CA VAL A 11 18.26 22.19 6.84
C VAL A 11 18.88 23.04 5.73
N ALA A 12 18.99 24.36 5.93
CA ALA A 12 19.64 25.25 4.96
C ALA A 12 21.12 24.92 4.73
N LEU A 13 21.85 24.50 5.77
CA LEU A 13 23.26 24.11 5.65
C LEU A 13 23.47 22.84 4.80
N LEU A 14 22.46 21.98 4.67
CA LEU A 14 22.54 20.79 3.82
C LEU A 14 22.69 21.14 2.33
N SER A 15 22.25 22.34 1.91
CA SER A 15 22.42 22.82 0.53
C SER A 15 23.89 22.99 0.11
N GLY A 16 24.84 22.90 1.06
CA GLY A 16 26.26 22.84 0.77
C GLY A 16 26.70 21.58 0.00
N GLY A 17 25.85 20.56 -0.10
CA GLY A 17 26.12 19.34 -0.87
C GLY A 17 27.02 18.32 -0.15
N PRO A 18 27.28 17.16 -0.79
CA PRO A 18 27.91 16.01 -0.15
C PRO A 18 29.36 16.23 0.31
N GLU A 19 30.08 17.17 -0.31
CA GLU A 19 31.47 17.47 0.06
C GLU A 19 31.59 18.55 1.15
N SER A 20 30.48 19.16 1.56
CA SER A 20 30.50 20.24 2.55
C SER A 20 30.59 19.70 3.97
N GLU A 21 31.60 20.15 4.71
CA GLU A 21 31.73 19.87 6.15
C GLU A 21 30.56 20.45 6.95
N ALA A 22 30.04 21.61 6.54
CA ALA A 22 28.87 22.22 7.15
C ALA A 22 27.62 21.37 6.92
N ALA A 23 27.41 20.86 5.70
CA ALA A 23 26.33 19.94 5.39
C ALA A 23 26.47 18.63 6.19
N GLY A 24 27.69 18.09 6.27
CA GLY A 24 27.96 16.91 7.08
C GLY A 24 27.72 17.13 8.57
N SER A 25 28.02 18.30 9.11
CA SER A 25 27.76 18.63 10.52
C SER A 25 26.26 18.84 10.78
N ALA A 26 25.56 19.45 9.83
CA ALA A 26 24.11 19.61 9.89
C ALA A 26 23.38 18.26 9.82
N ALA A 27 23.77 17.37 8.90
CA ALA A 27 23.23 16.02 8.79
C ALA A 27 23.44 15.21 10.09
N LEU A 28 24.60 15.36 10.75
CA LEU A 28 24.85 14.73 12.05
C LEU A 28 23.90 15.23 13.13
N ALA A 29 23.69 16.55 13.20
CA ALA A 29 22.77 17.13 14.17
C ALA A 29 21.34 16.66 13.93
N LEU A 30 20.90 16.65 12.66
CA LEU A 30 19.58 16.14 12.28
C LEU A 30 19.41 14.65 12.60
N ARG A 31 20.41 13.81 12.33
CA ARG A 31 20.39 12.39 12.72
C ARG A 31 20.09 12.19 14.21
N ASN A 32 20.75 12.98 15.07
CA ASN A 32 20.56 12.89 16.52
C ASN A 32 19.17 13.41 16.94
N LEU A 33 18.61 14.38 16.22
CA LEU A 33 17.24 14.86 16.46
C LEU A 33 16.21 13.85 15.96
N SER A 34 16.47 13.13 14.87
CA SER A 34 15.58 12.12 14.31
C SER A 34 15.47 10.84 15.16
N SER A 35 16.31 10.65 16.16
CA SER A 35 16.18 9.55 17.14
C SER A 35 15.33 9.92 18.36
N ASP A 36 14.85 11.15 18.43
CA ASP A 36 14.04 11.70 19.52
C ASP A 36 12.62 11.94 18.98
N ASP A 37 11.63 11.22 19.53
CA ASP A 37 10.26 11.19 19.01
C ASP A 37 9.62 12.59 18.99
N GLU A 38 9.95 13.46 19.97
CA GLU A 38 9.45 14.83 20.04
C GLU A 38 10.07 15.76 18.98
N ALA A 39 11.35 15.57 18.66
CA ALA A 39 12.06 16.39 17.68
C ALA A 39 11.88 15.90 16.23
N GLU A 40 11.57 14.63 16.02
CA GLU A 40 11.41 13.99 14.70
C GLU A 40 10.39 14.74 13.82
N ALA A 41 9.19 15.01 14.35
CA ALA A 41 8.14 15.71 13.62
C ALA A 41 8.61 17.09 13.14
N ALA A 42 9.32 17.83 13.99
CA ALA A 42 9.85 19.14 13.64
C ALA A 42 10.94 19.07 12.56
N VAL A 43 11.74 18.00 12.53
CA VAL A 43 12.72 17.76 11.45
C VAL A 43 12.03 17.53 10.11
N ILE A 44 10.96 16.74 10.09
CA ILE A 44 10.17 16.47 8.88
C ILE A 44 9.46 17.76 8.43
N GLU A 45 8.78 18.47 9.34
CA GLU A 45 8.07 19.73 9.05
C GLU A 45 9.00 20.84 8.56
N ALA A 46 10.25 20.88 9.03
CA ALA A 46 11.27 21.80 8.54
C ALA A 46 11.77 21.47 7.11
N GLY A 47 11.30 20.38 6.51
CA GLY A 47 11.66 19.99 5.15
C GLY A 47 13.06 19.39 5.03
N ALA A 48 13.54 18.68 6.06
CA ALA A 48 14.87 18.07 6.05
C ALA A 48 15.00 16.90 5.04
N VAL A 49 13.92 16.19 4.73
CA VAL A 49 13.96 14.96 3.93
C VAL A 49 14.53 15.16 2.51
N PRO A 50 14.06 16.13 1.69
CA PRO A 50 14.61 16.34 0.35
C PRO A 50 16.12 16.62 0.28
N PRO A 51 16.68 17.57 1.07
CA PRO A 51 18.12 17.80 1.03
C PRO A 51 18.94 16.64 1.62
N LEU A 52 18.42 15.89 2.60
CA LEU A 52 19.08 14.68 3.09
C LEU A 52 19.15 13.60 2.00
N VAL A 53 18.07 13.38 1.24
CA VAL A 53 18.06 12.45 0.10
C VAL A 53 19.02 12.92 -1.00
N ALA A 54 19.09 14.23 -1.27
CA ALA A 54 20.05 14.78 -2.23
C ALA A 54 21.52 14.51 -1.84
N LEU A 55 21.86 14.54 -0.54
CA LEU A 55 23.23 14.25 -0.08
C LEU A 55 23.67 12.81 -0.37
N LEU A 56 22.75 11.86 -0.52
CA LEU A 56 23.09 10.46 -0.83
C LEU A 56 23.88 10.31 -2.14
N SER A 57 23.77 11.28 -3.05
CA SER A 57 24.55 11.29 -4.30
C SER A 57 26.06 11.40 -4.08
N GLY A 58 26.52 11.75 -2.87
CA GLY A 58 27.93 11.78 -2.48
C GLY A 58 28.57 10.40 -2.34
N GLY A 59 27.77 9.32 -2.29
CA GLY A 59 28.27 7.95 -2.13
C GLY A 59 28.92 7.68 -0.78
N LEU A 60 29.48 6.47 -0.63
CA LEU A 60 29.97 5.94 0.65
C LEU A 60 31.21 6.67 1.19
N GLU A 61 31.95 7.38 0.34
CA GLU A 61 33.15 8.12 0.73
C GLU A 61 32.80 9.49 1.37
N SER A 62 31.61 10.02 1.05
CA SER A 62 31.14 11.28 1.62
C SER A 62 30.64 11.08 3.06
N LYS A 63 31.28 11.78 4.00
CA LYS A 63 30.82 11.84 5.39
C LYS A 63 29.43 12.45 5.51
N ALA A 64 29.09 13.43 4.66
CA ALA A 64 27.77 14.05 4.69
C ALA A 64 26.70 13.08 4.18
N ALA A 65 26.99 12.33 3.11
CA ALA A 65 26.09 11.32 2.59
C ALA A 65 25.83 10.19 3.61
N GLY A 66 26.88 9.71 4.29
CA GLY A 66 26.73 8.69 5.33
C GLY A 66 25.87 9.12 6.51
N ARG A 67 26.09 10.34 6.99
CA ARG A 67 25.27 10.92 8.05
C ARG A 67 23.84 11.18 7.61
N ALA A 68 23.65 11.57 6.34
CA ALA A 68 22.32 11.74 5.78
C ALA A 68 21.57 10.41 5.68
N ALA A 69 22.25 9.33 5.25
CA ALA A 69 21.67 7.99 5.21
C ALA A 69 21.23 7.51 6.61
N GLU A 70 22.06 7.73 7.63
CA GLU A 70 21.71 7.41 9.03
C GLU A 70 20.54 8.26 9.53
N ALA A 71 20.49 9.56 9.20
CA ALA A 71 19.37 10.42 9.58
C ALA A 71 18.05 9.96 8.94
N LEU A 72 18.08 9.66 7.65
CA LEU A 72 16.93 9.12 6.91
C LEU A 72 16.50 7.77 7.49
N LEU A 73 17.45 6.89 7.84
CA LEU A 73 17.14 5.61 8.48
C LEU A 73 16.37 5.82 9.78
N ASN A 74 16.81 6.72 10.66
CA ASN A 74 16.07 7.04 11.89
C ASN A 74 14.63 7.50 11.60
N LEU A 75 14.46 8.39 10.61
CA LEU A 75 13.13 8.88 10.19
C LEU A 75 12.21 7.75 9.67
N THR A 76 12.76 6.65 9.16
CA THR A 76 11.94 5.49 8.74
C THR A 76 11.44 4.61 9.90
N PHE A 77 11.90 4.84 11.13
CA PHE A 77 11.37 4.20 12.34
C PHE A 77 10.35 5.05 13.07
N GLY A 78 10.27 6.33 12.70
CA GLY A 78 9.46 7.32 13.36
C GLY A 78 7.99 7.35 12.95
N ALA A 79 7.33 8.46 13.26
CA ALA A 79 5.89 8.62 13.08
C ALA A 79 5.44 8.65 11.60
N ASN A 80 6.32 9.06 10.68
CA ASN A 80 6.03 9.11 9.25
C ASN A 80 7.11 8.43 8.39
N PRO A 81 7.12 7.08 8.37
CA PRO A 81 8.13 6.32 7.64
C PRO A 81 8.00 6.43 6.12
N THR A 82 6.85 6.91 5.61
CA THR A 82 6.60 6.98 4.17
C THR A 82 7.21 8.22 3.53
N ALA A 83 7.45 9.30 4.28
CA ALA A 83 8.00 10.55 3.77
C ALA A 83 9.37 10.35 3.07
N VAL A 84 10.25 9.52 3.65
CA VAL A 84 11.55 9.20 3.04
C VAL A 84 11.37 8.40 1.76
N LEU A 85 10.51 7.38 1.78
CA LEU A 85 10.25 6.52 0.63
C LEU A 85 9.62 7.29 -0.54
N GLU A 86 8.69 8.21 -0.24
CA GLU A 86 8.07 9.12 -1.21
C GLU A 86 9.11 10.03 -1.85
N GLU A 87 10.00 10.61 -1.06
CA GLU A 87 11.07 11.46 -1.56
C GLU A 87 12.08 10.70 -2.43
N VAL A 88 12.45 9.47 -2.03
CA VAL A 88 13.33 8.60 -2.82
C VAL A 88 12.65 8.22 -4.15
N ALA A 89 11.36 7.86 -4.13
CA ALA A 89 10.61 7.58 -5.34
C ALA A 89 10.53 8.79 -6.28
N ARG A 90 10.32 9.99 -5.71
CA ARG A 90 10.23 11.25 -6.45
C ARG A 90 11.54 11.66 -7.10
N THR A 91 12.66 11.48 -6.41
CA THR A 91 14.00 11.89 -6.89
C THR A 91 14.74 10.78 -7.63
N GLN A 92 14.25 9.54 -7.59
CA GLN A 92 14.94 8.35 -8.09
C GLN A 92 16.34 8.17 -7.49
N ALA A 93 16.53 8.62 -6.24
CA ALA A 93 17.81 8.54 -5.56
C ALA A 93 18.23 7.08 -5.35
N SER A 94 19.50 6.77 -5.65
CA SER A 94 20.04 5.43 -5.43
C SER A 94 20.31 5.20 -3.95
N CYS A 95 19.51 4.33 -3.33
CA CYS A 95 19.70 3.91 -1.94
C CYS A 95 20.49 2.59 -1.81
N SER A 96 20.77 1.90 -2.92
CA SER A 96 21.45 0.59 -2.92
C SER A 96 22.83 0.54 -2.23
N PRO A 97 23.65 1.62 -2.20
CA PRO A 97 24.89 1.60 -1.42
C PRO A 97 24.66 1.57 0.09
N TRP A 98 23.51 2.05 0.56
CA TRP A 98 23.17 2.23 1.97
C TRP A 98 22.34 1.04 2.46
N SER A 99 22.99 -0.09 2.75
CA SER A 99 22.31 -1.39 3.02
C SER A 99 21.17 -1.29 4.03
N ASP A 100 21.40 -0.66 5.18
CA ASP A 100 20.43 -0.64 6.28
C ASP A 100 19.22 0.24 5.92
N LEU A 101 19.47 1.37 5.26
CA LEU A 101 18.43 2.23 4.72
C LEU A 101 17.64 1.51 3.62
N GLN A 102 18.31 0.83 2.70
CA GLN A 102 17.67 0.09 1.61
C GLN A 102 16.78 -1.03 2.12
N VAL A 103 17.26 -1.85 3.07
CA VAL A 103 16.49 -2.92 3.71
C VAL A 103 15.24 -2.34 4.37
N ARG A 104 15.40 -1.25 5.11
CA ARG A 104 14.28 -0.63 5.80
C ARG A 104 13.24 -0.02 4.85
N LEU A 105 13.69 0.66 3.79
CA LEU A 105 12.80 1.18 2.75
C LEU A 105 12.05 0.05 2.03
N HIS A 106 12.71 -1.08 1.76
CA HIS A 106 12.07 -2.27 1.19
C HIS A 106 10.98 -2.84 2.11
N GLU A 107 11.25 -2.96 3.42
CA GLU A 107 10.26 -3.41 4.41
C GLU A 107 9.05 -2.49 4.48
N CYS A 108 9.27 -1.17 4.56
CA CYS A 108 8.21 -0.17 4.58
C CYS A 108 7.36 -0.23 3.31
N ALA A 109 8.00 -0.29 2.13
CA ALA A 109 7.31 -0.36 0.85
C ALA A 109 6.48 -1.65 0.71
N SER A 110 7.02 -2.78 1.16
CA SER A 110 6.33 -4.08 1.15
C SER A 110 5.10 -4.07 2.07
N ALA A 111 5.22 -3.51 3.28
CA ALA A 111 4.11 -3.39 4.21
C ALA A 111 3.00 -2.48 3.68
N LEU A 112 3.35 -1.34 3.07
CA LEU A 112 2.40 -0.43 2.44
C LEU A 112 1.66 -1.08 1.26
N LEU A 113 2.39 -1.81 0.42
CA LEU A 113 1.79 -2.51 -0.71
C LEU A 113 0.78 -3.54 -0.25
N LYS A 114 1.14 -4.35 0.75
CA LYS A 114 0.23 -5.34 1.33
C LYS A 114 -1.04 -4.69 1.91
N ALA A 115 -0.89 -3.60 2.66
CA ALA A 115 -2.03 -2.87 3.22
C ALA A 115 -2.93 -2.25 2.13
N ALA A 116 -2.33 -1.71 1.06
CA ALA A 116 -3.07 -1.14 -0.06
C ALA A 116 -3.80 -2.21 -0.87
N GLU A 117 -3.22 -3.40 -1.02
CA GLU A 117 -3.88 -4.53 -1.67
C GLU A 117 -5.16 -4.93 -0.94
N GLU A 118 -5.19 -4.93 0.40
CA GLU A 118 -6.38 -5.29 1.18
C GLU A 118 -7.61 -4.39 0.91
N GLY A 119 -7.40 -3.17 0.41
CA GLY A 119 -8.45 -2.21 0.07
C GLY A 119 -8.91 -2.25 -1.40
N THR A 120 -9.81 -1.31 -1.73
CA THR A 120 -10.30 -1.06 -3.10
C THR A 120 -9.95 0.33 -3.61
N ASP A 121 -9.16 1.10 -2.85
CA ASP A 121 -8.73 2.44 -3.24
C ASP A 121 -7.62 2.35 -4.31
N VAL A 122 -8.01 2.67 -5.54
CA VAL A 122 -7.15 2.67 -6.73
C VAL A 122 -5.95 3.60 -6.54
N ALA A 123 -6.17 4.81 -6.01
CA ALA A 123 -5.11 5.80 -5.84
C ALA A 123 -4.10 5.37 -4.77
N ALA A 124 -4.58 4.73 -3.69
CA ALA A 124 -3.71 4.16 -2.66
C ALA A 124 -2.85 3.01 -3.22
N LEU A 125 -3.43 2.12 -4.02
CA LEU A 125 -2.72 0.98 -4.63
C LEU A 125 -1.70 1.44 -5.69
N GLU A 126 -2.06 2.40 -6.54
CA GLU A 126 -1.12 3.02 -7.49
C GLU A 126 0.06 3.70 -6.79
N ARG A 127 -0.21 4.43 -5.71
CA ARG A 127 0.83 5.04 -4.87
C ARG A 127 1.73 3.96 -4.29
N ALA A 128 1.16 2.92 -3.70
CA ALA A 128 1.94 1.84 -3.08
C ALA A 128 2.81 1.08 -4.10
N ILE A 129 2.32 0.82 -5.33
CA ILE A 129 3.10 0.20 -6.41
C ILE A 129 4.31 1.08 -6.79
N THR A 130 4.11 2.39 -6.88
CA THR A 130 5.19 3.34 -7.18
C THR A 130 6.27 3.29 -6.10
N LEU A 131 5.85 3.32 -4.83
CA LEU A 131 6.76 3.24 -3.69
C LEU A 131 7.47 1.88 -3.58
N ALA A 132 6.77 0.77 -3.88
CA ALA A 132 7.33 -0.58 -3.94
C ALA A 132 8.44 -0.70 -4.98
N THR A 133 8.28 -0.04 -6.13
CA THR A 133 9.31 0.02 -7.17
C THR A 133 10.56 0.76 -6.66
N ALA A 134 10.37 1.90 -5.99
CA ALA A 134 11.47 2.67 -5.40
C ALA A 134 12.19 1.92 -4.26
N GLY A 135 11.43 1.22 -3.42
CA GLY A 135 11.93 0.35 -2.35
C GLY A 135 12.55 -0.96 -2.84
N GLN A 136 12.63 -1.19 -4.16
CA GLN A 136 13.14 -2.42 -4.77
C GLN A 136 12.46 -3.69 -4.23
N VAL A 137 11.13 -3.65 -4.10
CA VAL A 137 10.32 -4.82 -3.78
C VAL A 137 10.37 -5.81 -4.95
N ASP A 138 10.27 -7.11 -4.65
CA ASP A 138 10.31 -8.17 -5.66
C ASP A 138 9.34 -7.91 -6.81
N ALA A 139 9.83 -8.04 -8.05
CA ALA A 139 9.06 -7.76 -9.26
C ALA A 139 7.77 -8.60 -9.34
N ALA A 140 7.78 -9.84 -8.83
CA ALA A 140 6.60 -10.71 -8.78
C ALA A 140 5.51 -10.18 -7.84
N VAL A 141 5.89 -9.56 -6.73
CA VAL A 141 4.96 -8.92 -5.78
C VAL A 141 4.37 -7.67 -6.42
N ILE A 142 5.19 -6.86 -7.09
CA ILE A 142 4.70 -5.69 -7.83
C ILE A 142 3.74 -6.10 -8.96
N GLU A 143 4.05 -7.18 -9.70
CA GLU A 143 3.17 -7.70 -10.76
C GLU A 143 1.82 -8.18 -10.20
N HIS A 144 1.83 -8.82 -9.02
CA HIS A 144 0.61 -9.21 -8.32
C HIS A 144 -0.27 -7.99 -7.99
N ALA A 145 0.32 -6.94 -7.41
CA ALA A 145 -0.38 -5.70 -7.08
C ALA A 145 -0.95 -5.02 -8.34
N GLN A 146 -0.17 -4.97 -9.43
CA GLN A 146 -0.63 -4.44 -10.71
C GLN A 146 -1.79 -5.24 -11.30
N LYS A 147 -1.81 -6.56 -11.12
CA LYS A 147 -2.94 -7.40 -11.52
C LYS A 147 -4.20 -7.04 -10.73
N ARG A 148 -4.08 -6.89 -9.40
CA ARG A 148 -5.18 -6.49 -8.53
C ARG A 148 -5.73 -5.10 -8.87
N LEU A 149 -4.85 -4.16 -9.20
CA LEU A 149 -5.24 -2.83 -9.70
C LEU A 149 -6.10 -2.92 -10.97
N ARG A 150 -5.70 -3.76 -11.94
CA ARG A 150 -6.48 -4.00 -13.16
C ARG A 150 -7.84 -4.64 -12.87
N GLU A 151 -7.92 -5.53 -11.89
CA GLU A 151 -9.18 -6.17 -11.47
C GLU A 151 -10.13 -5.12 -10.88
N ILE A 152 -9.67 -4.27 -9.96
CA ILE A 152 -10.45 -3.19 -9.33
C ILE A 152 -10.96 -2.19 -10.38
N ASN A 153 -10.08 -1.71 -11.27
CA ASN A 153 -10.48 -0.80 -12.34
C ASN A 153 -11.48 -1.47 -13.30
N GLY A 154 -11.28 -2.74 -13.63
CA GLY A 154 -12.22 -3.49 -14.46
C GLY A 154 -13.59 -3.70 -13.81
N ASP A 155 -13.65 -3.85 -12.48
CA ASP A 155 -14.92 -3.91 -11.73
C ASP A 155 -15.63 -2.55 -11.72
N ALA A 156 -14.89 -1.46 -11.52
CA ALA A 156 -15.43 -0.11 -11.62
C ALA A 156 -16.02 0.17 -13.01
N GLU A 157 -15.29 -0.15 -14.09
CA GLU A 157 -15.79 -0.02 -15.46
C GLU A 157 -17.02 -0.91 -15.72
N ARG A 158 -17.03 -2.14 -15.21
CA ARG A 158 -18.20 -3.04 -15.31
C ARG A 158 -19.41 -2.42 -14.62
N GLN A 159 -19.21 -1.82 -13.45
CA GLN A 159 -20.26 -1.17 -12.68
C GLN A 159 -20.79 0.07 -13.40
N GLU A 160 -19.91 0.96 -13.87
CA GLU A 160 -20.30 2.14 -14.67
C GLU A 160 -21.08 1.74 -15.92
N ARG A 161 -20.64 0.69 -16.63
CA ARG A 161 -21.41 0.16 -17.77
C ARG A 161 -22.80 -0.29 -17.33
N ARG A 162 -22.95 -1.05 -16.24
CA ARG A 162 -24.26 -1.47 -15.73
C ARG A 162 -25.15 -0.27 -15.40
N GLU A 163 -24.58 0.74 -14.73
CA GLU A 163 -25.29 1.98 -14.39
C GLU A 163 -25.72 2.77 -15.63
N SER A 164 -24.89 2.84 -16.67
CA SER A 164 -25.22 3.49 -17.94
C SER A 164 -26.43 2.85 -18.65
N PHE A 165 -26.68 1.56 -18.40
CA PHE A 165 -27.86 0.84 -18.87
C PHE A 165 -29.03 0.85 -17.86
N GLY A 166 -28.93 1.58 -16.75
CA GLY A 166 -29.94 1.60 -15.68
C GLY A 166 -30.01 0.33 -14.83
N LEU A 167 -28.98 -0.54 -14.90
CA LEU A 167 -28.92 -1.83 -14.21
C LEU A 167 -28.18 -1.76 -12.86
N GLY A 168 -27.81 -0.56 -12.40
CA GLY A 168 -27.02 -0.35 -11.19
C GLY A 168 -27.78 -0.58 -9.88
N SER A 169 -29.10 -0.38 -9.90
CA SER A 169 -29.99 -0.50 -8.73
C SER A 169 -30.98 -1.67 -8.83
N LEU A 170 -30.80 -2.58 -9.80
CA LEU A 170 -31.66 -3.74 -9.89
C LEU A 170 -31.35 -4.69 -8.73
N GLU A 171 -32.30 -4.79 -7.82
CA GLU A 171 -32.32 -5.87 -6.83
C GLU A 171 -32.30 -7.20 -7.57
N LEU A 172 -31.51 -8.14 -7.07
CA LEU A 172 -31.43 -9.49 -7.64
C LEU A 172 -32.82 -10.12 -7.57
N PRO A 173 -33.48 -10.45 -8.70
CA PRO A 173 -34.80 -11.06 -8.66
C PRO A 173 -34.77 -12.39 -7.89
N ASP A 174 -35.84 -12.67 -7.13
CA ASP A 174 -35.93 -13.86 -6.26
C ASP A 174 -35.72 -15.17 -7.01
N GLU A 175 -36.04 -15.23 -8.31
CA GLU A 175 -35.80 -16.38 -9.19
C GLU A 175 -34.32 -16.75 -9.34
N PHE A 176 -33.38 -15.84 -9.01
CA PHE A 176 -31.93 -16.08 -9.03
C PHE A 176 -31.34 -16.36 -7.64
N VAL A 177 -32.18 -16.36 -6.60
CA VAL A 177 -31.79 -16.65 -5.22
C VAL A 177 -32.09 -18.10 -4.91
N CYS A 178 -31.12 -18.80 -4.33
CA CYS A 178 -31.31 -20.18 -3.91
C CYS A 178 -32.25 -20.22 -2.70
N PRO A 179 -33.35 -20.99 -2.75
CA PRO A 179 -34.30 -21.07 -1.63
C PRO A 179 -33.73 -21.73 -0.36
N ILE A 180 -32.64 -22.49 -0.46
CA ILE A 180 -31.99 -23.17 0.66
C ILE A 180 -30.96 -22.26 1.34
N THR A 181 -30.09 -21.63 0.55
CA THR A 181 -28.98 -20.82 1.08
C THR A 181 -29.36 -19.36 1.26
N MET A 182 -30.47 -18.91 0.68
CA MET A 182 -30.90 -17.51 0.63
C MET A 182 -29.85 -16.58 0.00
N ASP A 183 -29.03 -17.14 -0.89
CA ASP A 183 -27.92 -16.46 -1.56
C ASP A 183 -28.06 -16.61 -3.09
N LYS A 184 -27.40 -15.72 -3.85
CA LYS A 184 -27.37 -15.80 -5.32
C LYS A 184 -26.87 -17.19 -5.78
N MET A 185 -27.66 -17.87 -6.61
CA MET A 185 -27.23 -19.11 -7.26
C MET A 185 -26.03 -18.86 -8.18
N ARG A 186 -24.95 -19.62 -7.98
CA ARG A 186 -23.78 -19.64 -8.87
C ARG A 186 -23.81 -20.83 -9.82
N ASP A 187 -24.31 -21.97 -9.36
CA ASP A 187 -24.47 -23.20 -10.15
C ASP A 187 -25.91 -23.73 -9.98
N PRO A 188 -26.90 -23.06 -10.61
CA PRO A 188 -28.31 -23.42 -10.48
C PRO A 188 -28.59 -24.79 -11.11
N VAL A 189 -29.29 -25.65 -10.38
CA VAL A 189 -29.84 -26.93 -10.86
C VAL A 189 -31.33 -26.98 -10.59
N VAL A 190 -32.08 -27.48 -11.57
CA VAL A 190 -33.53 -27.70 -11.43
C VAL A 190 -33.77 -29.09 -10.84
N ALA A 191 -34.49 -29.17 -9.73
CA ALA A 191 -34.90 -30.44 -9.15
C ALA A 191 -36.22 -30.92 -9.77
N SER A 192 -36.66 -32.14 -9.41
CA SER A 192 -37.90 -32.76 -9.93
C SER A 192 -39.16 -31.97 -9.59
N ASP A 193 -39.12 -31.18 -8.52
CA ASP A 193 -40.17 -30.26 -8.08
C ASP A 193 -40.30 -28.99 -8.95
N GLY A 194 -39.46 -28.85 -9.98
CA GLY A 194 -39.45 -27.69 -10.88
C GLY A 194 -38.77 -26.44 -10.31
N HIS A 195 -38.23 -26.48 -9.11
CA HIS A 195 -37.52 -25.36 -8.48
C HIS A 195 -36.02 -25.41 -8.76
N SER A 196 -35.40 -24.24 -8.85
CA SER A 196 -33.95 -24.09 -9.03
C SER A 196 -33.27 -23.92 -7.67
N TYR A 197 -32.15 -24.62 -7.49
CA TYR A 197 -31.35 -24.58 -6.28
C TYR A 197 -29.87 -24.44 -6.61
N GLU A 198 -29.09 -23.92 -5.67
CA GLU A 198 -27.63 -24.05 -5.72
C GLU A 198 -27.25 -25.54 -5.60
N ARG A 199 -26.45 -26.05 -6.54
CA ARG A 199 -26.12 -27.48 -6.64
C ARG A 199 -25.58 -28.05 -5.33
N SER A 200 -24.67 -27.34 -4.67
CA SER A 200 -24.05 -27.81 -3.44
C SER A 200 -25.09 -27.97 -2.31
N ALA A 201 -26.06 -27.06 -2.24
CA ALA A 201 -27.09 -27.06 -1.21
C ALA A 201 -28.11 -28.19 -1.39
N ILE A 202 -28.65 -28.37 -2.61
CA ILE A 202 -29.63 -29.42 -2.87
C ILE A 202 -29.01 -30.82 -2.76
N LEU A 203 -27.75 -30.99 -3.16
CA LEU A 203 -27.05 -32.26 -2.98
C LEU A 203 -26.80 -32.61 -1.50
N SER A 204 -26.66 -31.61 -0.62
CA SER A 204 -26.59 -31.86 0.82
C SER A 204 -27.95 -32.32 1.34
N VAL A 205 -29.04 -31.63 0.98
CA VAL A 205 -30.40 -32.01 1.40
C VAL A 205 -30.78 -33.41 0.93
N LEU A 206 -30.45 -33.77 -0.31
CA LEU A 206 -30.73 -35.11 -0.85
C LEU A 206 -29.88 -36.21 -0.19
N ARG A 207 -28.71 -35.86 0.36
CA ARG A 207 -27.81 -36.82 1.03
C ARG A 207 -28.16 -37.02 2.50
N ASP A 208 -28.49 -35.93 3.19
CA ASP A 208 -28.72 -35.90 4.64
C ASP A 208 -30.22 -36.05 5.00
N GLY A 209 -31.11 -35.83 4.02
CA GLY A 209 -32.56 -35.89 4.18
C GLY A 209 -33.21 -37.14 3.59
N ASN A 210 -34.54 -37.14 3.58
CA ASN A 210 -35.36 -38.27 3.11
C ASN A 210 -35.61 -38.26 1.59
N GLY A 211 -34.87 -37.46 0.82
CA GLY A 211 -35.10 -37.25 -0.61
C GLY A 211 -36.30 -36.37 -0.97
N LEU A 212 -36.92 -35.71 0.00
CA LEU A 212 -38.05 -34.79 -0.21
C LEU A 212 -37.56 -33.42 -0.67
N SER A 213 -38.38 -32.73 -1.48
CA SER A 213 -38.08 -31.37 -1.88
C SER A 213 -38.00 -30.40 -0.68
N PRO A 214 -37.04 -29.46 -0.67
CA PRO A 214 -36.94 -28.42 0.35
C PRO A 214 -38.11 -27.43 0.36
N LEU A 215 -38.82 -27.28 -0.77
CA LEU A 215 -39.88 -26.28 -0.92
C LEU A 215 -41.27 -26.90 -1.03
N THR A 216 -41.37 -28.06 -1.68
CA THR A 216 -42.60 -28.83 -1.73
C THR A 216 -42.38 -30.10 -0.90
N PRO A 217 -43.26 -30.45 0.05
CA PRO A 217 -43.16 -31.74 0.76
C PRO A 217 -43.57 -32.91 -0.15
N GLU A 218 -43.13 -32.89 -1.41
CA GLU A 218 -43.36 -33.90 -2.44
C GLU A 218 -42.07 -34.72 -2.66
N PRO A 219 -42.20 -36.03 -2.89
CA PRO A 219 -41.07 -36.93 -3.16
C PRO A 219 -40.55 -36.85 -4.60
#